data_AF-A0A091FLR5-F1
#
_entry.id   AF-A0A091FLR5-F1
#
_cell.length_a   1.000
_cell.length_b   1.000
_cell.length_c   1.000
_cell.angle_alpha   90.00
_cell.angle_beta   90.00
_cell.angle_gamma   90.00
#
_symmetry.space_group_name_H-M   'P 1'
#
loop_
_entity.id
_entity.type
_entity.pdbx_description
1 polymer ?
#
loop_
_entity_poly.entity_id
_entity_poly.type
_entity_poly.pdbx_seq_one_letter_code
_entity_poly.pdbx_strand_id
1 'polypeptide(L)'
;RDMGQVRNTVRALNFRKLNFQLFKELLRRTPWDVVLQDKVEEQSWKIFKEAFHRAQERSVPLCRRTGRKGKRPAWLSQDLLVKLKKKKELHRQCKQGQGTWDVYRDAAQFCREEVRKAMEQLELNLAREAKTNKKGFYRYINQRRNVKENVSSLMTGDGDHISTDEEKVEILNNIFASVFT
;
A
#
# COMPACT_ATOMS: atom_id res chain seq x y z
N ARG A 1 3.83 21.21 -21.77
CA ARG A 1 3.61 21.41 -20.33
C ARG A 1 3.53 20.05 -19.67
N ASP A 2 4.63 19.67 -19.01
CA ASP A 2 4.79 18.40 -18.31
C ASP A 2 4.09 18.51 -16.95
N MET A 3 2.92 17.89 -16.80
CA MET A 3 2.31 17.70 -15.49
C MET A 3 2.94 16.42 -14.90
N GLY A 4 4.17 16.56 -14.42
CA GLY A 4 4.83 15.52 -13.65
C GLY A 4 3.97 15.18 -12.45
N GLN A 5 3.43 13.96 -12.41
CA GLN A 5 2.76 13.42 -11.23
C GLN A 5 3.67 13.64 -10.02
N VAL A 6 3.30 14.58 -9.15
CA VAL A 6 3.96 14.78 -7.86
C VAL A 6 3.70 13.51 -7.06
N ARG A 7 4.64 12.56 -7.14
CA ARG A 7 4.61 11.37 -6.29
C ARG A 7 4.85 11.87 -4.88
N ASN A 8 3.82 11.81 -4.02
CA ASN A 8 3.97 12.00 -2.59
C ASN A 8 5.07 11.05 -2.09
N THR A 9 6.27 11.61 -1.91
CA THR A 9 7.46 10.85 -1.60
C THR A 9 7.54 10.75 -0.10
N VAL A 10 6.74 9.85 0.48
CA VAL A 10 6.80 9.58 1.92
C VAL A 10 8.18 8.96 2.20
N ARG A 11 9.01 9.69 2.96
CA ARG A 11 10.26 9.15 3.50
C ARG A 11 9.89 8.22 4.65
N ALA A 12 10.28 6.95 4.54
CA ALA A 12 10.03 5.96 5.59
C ALA A 12 11.35 5.29 5.97
N LEU A 13 11.49 4.94 7.24
CA LEU A 13 12.64 4.20 7.76
C LEU A 13 12.71 2.81 7.12
N ASN A 14 13.89 2.43 6.65
CA ASN A 14 14.13 1.12 6.04
C ASN A 14 14.85 0.18 7.00
N PHE A 15 14.08 -0.50 7.84
CA PHE A 15 14.59 -1.48 8.79
C PHE A 15 15.32 -2.67 8.14
N ARG A 16 15.11 -2.97 6.85
CA ARG A 16 15.89 -4.01 6.16
C ARG A 16 17.36 -3.64 5.95
N LYS A 17 17.66 -2.34 5.96
CA LYS A 17 19.02 -1.81 5.82
C LYS A 17 19.54 -1.21 7.13
N LEU A 18 18.95 -1.60 8.26
CA LEU A 18 19.38 -1.14 9.58
C LEU A 18 20.82 -1.59 9.86
N ASN A 19 21.67 -0.66 10.27
CA ASN A 19 22.97 -0.99 10.84
C ASN A 19 22.79 -1.39 12.31
N PHE A 20 22.61 -2.68 12.55
CA PHE A 20 22.39 -3.21 13.90
C PHE A 20 23.58 -3.00 14.85
N GLN A 21 24.81 -3.00 14.33
CA GLN A 21 26.01 -2.79 15.14
C GLN A 21 26.04 -1.36 15.68
N LEU A 22 25.85 -0.37 14.80
CA LEU A 22 25.75 1.04 15.17
C LEU A 22 24.58 1.29 16.14
N PHE A 23 23.42 0.67 15.89
CA PHE A 23 22.25 0.81 16.76
C PHE A 23 22.51 0.33 18.19
N LYS A 24 23.09 -0.87 18.33
CA LYS A 24 23.46 -1.43 19.64
C LYS A 24 24.53 -0.59 20.33
N GLU A 25 25.52 -0.11 19.58
CA GLU A 25 26.58 0.74 20.12
C GLU A 25 26.04 2.07 20.67
N LEU A 26 25.14 2.73 19.93
CA LEU A 26 24.50 3.97 20.37
C LEU A 26 23.70 3.79 21.65
N LEU A 27 22.99 2.66 21.81
CA LEU A 27 22.26 2.37 23.04
C LEU A 27 23.20 2.01 24.20
N ARG A 28 24.29 1.28 23.94
CA ARG A 28 25.27 0.92 24.98
C ARG A 28 26.07 2.10 25.50
N ARG A 29 26.31 3.12 24.66
CA ARG A 29 27.02 4.35 25.05
C ARG A 29 26.22 5.26 25.96
N THR A 30 24.90 5.08 26.05
CA THR A 30 24.06 5.87 26.95
C THR A 30 24.32 5.40 28.39
N PRO A 31 24.70 6.30 29.33
CA PRO A 31 24.89 5.95 30.73
C PRO A 31 23.54 5.83 31.43
N TRP A 32 22.87 4.69 31.24
CA TRP A 32 21.50 4.44 31.73
C TRP A 32 21.39 4.51 33.25
N ASP A 33 22.44 4.11 33.95
CA ASP A 33 22.60 4.19 35.40
C ASP A 33 22.44 5.61 35.91
N VAL A 34 23.05 6.60 35.24
CA VAL A 34 22.95 8.02 35.61
C VAL A 34 21.65 8.64 35.12
N VAL A 35 21.23 8.29 33.90
CA VAL A 35 20.11 8.94 33.22
C VAL A 35 18.75 8.52 33.80
N LEU A 36 18.67 7.30 34.35
CA LEU A 36 17.46 6.76 34.97
C LEU A 36 17.47 6.90 36.50
N GLN A 37 18.56 7.41 37.08
CA GLN A 37 18.66 7.64 38.51
C GLN A 37 17.60 8.65 38.97
N ASP A 38 16.89 8.31 40.04
CA ASP A 38 15.87 9.15 40.68
C ASP A 38 14.71 9.58 39.76
N LYS A 39 14.40 8.79 38.72
CA LYS A 39 13.28 9.02 37.80
C LYS A 39 12.09 8.10 38.07
N VAL A 40 10.90 8.70 38.06
CA VAL A 40 9.63 7.97 38.12
C VAL A 40 9.45 7.15 36.83
N GLU A 41 8.77 6.00 36.90
CA GLU A 41 8.62 5.04 35.79
C GLU A 41 8.21 5.70 34.44
N GLU A 42 7.25 6.61 34.44
CA GLU A 42 6.84 7.33 33.23
C GLU A 42 7.96 8.18 32.62
N GLN A 43 8.73 8.87 33.46
CA GLN A 43 9.84 9.71 33.02
C GLN A 43 11.00 8.86 32.49
N SER A 44 11.32 7.76 33.19
CA SER A 44 12.28 6.76 32.75
C SER A 44 11.90 6.18 31.38
N TRP A 45 10.63 5.84 31.18
CA TRP A 45 10.14 5.33 29.90
C TRP A 45 10.20 6.37 28.78
N LYS A 46 9.91 7.64 29.08
CA LYS A 46 10.02 8.73 28.10
C LYS A 46 11.47 8.91 27.65
N ILE A 47 12.41 8.94 28.59
CA ILE A 47 13.83 9.11 28.30
C ILE A 47 14.37 7.93 27.47
N PHE A 48 13.97 6.71 27.81
CA PHE A 48 14.30 5.53 27.03
C PHE A 48 13.77 5.61 25.59
N LYS A 49 12.49 5.96 25.40
CA LYS A 49 11.88 6.11 24.07
C LYS A 49 12.62 7.15 23.22
N GLU A 50 12.97 8.28 23.81
CA GLU A 50 13.72 9.32 23.09
C GLU A 50 15.10 8.83 22.66
N ALA A 51 15.85 8.19 23.55
CA ALA A 51 17.16 7.63 23.24
C ALA A 51 17.07 6.53 22.16
N PHE A 52 16.05 5.68 22.22
CA PHE A 52 15.78 4.66 21.23
C PHE A 52 15.47 5.27 19.85
N HIS A 53 14.59 6.28 19.79
CA HIS A 53 14.28 6.96 18.54
C HIS A 53 15.49 7.69 17.96
N ARG A 54 16.32 8.34 18.78
CA ARG A 54 17.58 8.95 18.35
C ARG A 54 18.54 7.91 17.76
N ALA A 55 18.68 6.74 18.39
CA ALA A 55 19.49 5.65 17.86
C ALA A 55 18.92 5.11 16.53
N GLN A 56 17.59 5.03 16.43
CA GLN A 56 16.87 4.57 15.24
C GLN A 56 17.10 5.50 14.06
N GLU A 57 17.00 6.83 14.26
CA GLU A 57 17.23 7.83 13.21
C GLU A 57 18.65 7.79 12.64
N ARG A 58 19.64 7.54 13.50
CA ARG A 58 21.06 7.48 13.09
C ARG A 58 21.44 6.15 12.42
N SER A 59 20.78 5.06 12.80
CA SER A 59 21.16 3.71 12.38
C SER A 59 20.31 3.16 11.24
N VAL A 60 19.09 3.68 11.04
CA VAL A 60 18.17 3.24 10.00
C VAL A 60 18.15 4.27 8.87
N PRO A 61 18.64 3.92 7.67
CA PRO A 61 18.59 4.84 6.55
C PRO A 61 17.15 5.11 6.13
N LEU A 62 16.87 6.39 5.82
CA LEU A 62 15.61 6.80 5.20
C LEU A 62 15.58 6.31 3.76
N CYS A 63 14.50 5.64 3.37
CA CYS A 63 14.26 5.26 1.99
C CYS A 63 13.10 6.05 1.41
N ARG A 64 13.27 6.47 0.16
CA ARG A 64 12.15 6.86 -0.68
C ARG A 64 11.35 5.59 -0.92
N ARG A 65 10.19 5.46 -0.27
CA ARG A 65 9.21 4.48 -0.73
C ARG A 65 8.71 5.00 -2.07
N THR A 66 9.30 4.53 -3.16
CA THR A 66 8.63 4.62 -4.46
C THR A 66 7.31 3.90 -4.23
N GLY A 67 6.19 4.63 -4.31
CA GLY A 67 4.85 4.07 -4.09
C GLY A 67 4.79 2.69 -4.73
N ARG A 68 4.39 1.69 -3.94
CA ARG A 68 4.45 0.24 -4.27
C ARG A 68 4.30 0.11 -5.77
N LYS A 69 5.36 -0.31 -6.50
CA LYS A 69 5.25 -0.57 -7.94
C LYS A 69 3.99 -1.40 -8.09
N GLY A 70 2.97 -0.84 -8.73
CA GLY A 70 1.67 -1.50 -8.84
C GLY A 70 1.95 -2.90 -9.36
N LYS A 71 1.45 -3.92 -8.65
CA LYS A 71 1.58 -5.29 -9.14
C LYS A 71 1.00 -5.30 -10.54
N ARG A 72 1.76 -5.85 -11.48
CA ARG A 72 1.33 -6.02 -12.87
C ARG A 72 -0.06 -6.69 -12.87
N PRO A 73 -1.08 -6.10 -13.51
CA PRO A 73 -2.39 -6.71 -13.57
C PRO A 73 -2.29 -8.11 -14.21
N ALA A 74 -3.09 -9.07 -13.72
CA ALA A 74 -3.02 -10.45 -14.16
C ALA A 74 -3.34 -10.64 -15.66
N TRP A 75 -4.14 -9.75 -16.25
CA TRP A 75 -4.48 -9.76 -17.67
C TRP A 75 -3.37 -9.19 -18.57
N LEU A 76 -2.36 -8.51 -18.03
CA LEU A 76 -1.37 -7.78 -18.84
C LEU A 76 -0.22 -8.70 -19.24
N SER A 77 -0.23 -9.26 -20.46
CA SER A 77 0.89 -10.04 -21.02
C SER A 77 2.07 -9.14 -21.47
N GLN A 78 3.26 -9.73 -21.64
CA GLN A 78 4.47 -8.97 -22.03
C GLN A 78 4.33 -8.36 -23.41
N ASP A 79 3.75 -9.12 -24.33
CA ASP A 79 3.51 -8.68 -25.69
C ASP A 79 2.49 -7.54 -25.72
N LEU A 80 1.40 -7.65 -24.94
CA LEU A 80 0.41 -6.57 -24.82
C LEU A 80 1.04 -5.29 -24.25
N LEU A 81 1.97 -5.41 -23.30
CA LEU A 81 2.70 -4.27 -22.77
C LEU A 81 3.56 -3.59 -23.84
N VAL A 82 4.25 -4.36 -24.69
CA VAL A 82 5.04 -3.82 -25.82
C VAL A 82 4.13 -3.08 -26.79
N LYS A 83 2.97 -3.66 -27.15
CA LYS A 83 1.98 -3.01 -28.03
C LYS A 83 1.44 -1.71 -27.44
N LEU A 84 1.11 -1.70 -26.14
CA LEU A 84 0.66 -0.48 -25.43
C LEU A 84 1.74 0.61 -25.41
N LYS A 85 3.02 0.25 -25.27
CA LYS A 85 4.14 1.20 -25.38
C LYS A 85 4.26 1.76 -26.79
N LYS A 86 4.15 0.92 -27.83
CA LYS A 86 4.16 1.36 -29.23
C LYS A 86 3.02 2.34 -29.51
N LYS A 87 1.80 2.05 -29.05
CA LYS A 87 0.66 2.98 -29.14
C LYS A 87 0.98 4.34 -28.48
N LYS A 88 1.56 4.32 -27.27
CA LYS A 88 1.92 5.54 -26.54
C LYS A 88 2.97 6.37 -27.30
N GLU A 89 3.92 5.70 -27.92
CA GLU A 89 4.95 6.35 -28.73
C GLU A 89 4.36 6.97 -30.01
N LEU A 90 3.48 6.27 -30.71
CA LEU A 90 2.74 6.82 -31.85
C LEU A 90 1.94 8.07 -31.48
N HIS A 91 1.26 8.05 -30.33
CA HIS A 91 0.55 9.23 -29.81
C HIS A 91 1.51 10.42 -29.57
N ARG A 92 2.71 10.14 -29.05
CA ARG A 92 3.75 11.17 -28.82
C ARG A 92 4.20 11.78 -30.14
N GLN A 93 4.46 10.95 -31.16
CA GLN A 93 4.86 11.38 -32.49
C GLN A 93 3.77 12.20 -33.19
N CYS A 94 2.51 11.76 -33.12
CA CYS A 94 1.36 12.50 -33.67
C CYS A 94 1.22 13.88 -33.01
N LYS A 95 1.40 13.95 -31.69
CA LYS A 95 1.37 15.23 -30.95
C LYS A 95 2.52 16.17 -31.34
N GLN A 96 3.64 15.62 -31.80
CA GLN A 96 4.82 16.35 -32.26
C GLN A 96 4.77 16.68 -33.76
N GLY A 97 3.69 16.31 -34.47
CA GLY A 97 3.54 16.54 -35.91
C GLY A 97 4.37 15.60 -36.79
N GLN A 98 5.02 14.59 -36.20
CA GLN A 98 5.89 13.64 -36.90
C GLN A 98 5.19 12.33 -37.27
N GLY A 99 3.94 12.14 -36.84
CA GLY A 99 3.19 10.89 -37.00
C GLY A 99 1.84 11.09 -37.66
N THR A 100 1.37 10.03 -38.31
CA THR A 100 0.04 9.96 -38.92
C THR A 100 -1.00 9.53 -37.89
N TRP A 101 -2.04 10.34 -37.71
CA TRP A 101 -3.11 10.06 -36.74
C TRP A 101 -3.88 8.75 -37.03
N ASP A 102 -3.96 8.34 -38.29
CA ASP A 102 -4.62 7.08 -38.69
C ASP A 102 -3.87 5.86 -38.15
N VAL A 103 -2.54 5.84 -38.29
CA VAL A 103 -1.68 4.76 -37.74
C VAL A 103 -1.82 4.68 -36.22
N TYR A 104 -1.94 5.82 -35.53
CA TYR A 104 -2.24 5.83 -34.10
C TYR A 104 -3.64 5.29 -33.79
N ARG A 105 -4.66 5.67 -34.57
CA ARG A 105 -6.06 5.24 -34.39
C ARG A 105 -6.17 3.72 -34.49
N ASP A 106 -5.54 3.12 -35.51
CA ASP A 106 -5.52 1.67 -35.72
C ASP A 106 -4.80 0.96 -34.57
N ALA A 107 -3.61 1.44 -34.18
CA ALA A 107 -2.88 0.90 -33.05
C ALA A 107 -3.67 1.03 -31.74
N ALA A 108 -4.43 2.12 -31.57
CA ALA A 108 -5.27 2.34 -30.40
C ALA A 108 -6.47 1.40 -30.37
N GLN A 109 -7.13 1.18 -31.50
CA GLN A 109 -8.23 0.21 -31.63
C GLN A 109 -7.74 -1.20 -31.34
N PHE A 110 -6.66 -1.62 -31.99
CA PHE A 110 -6.05 -2.92 -31.78
C PHE A 110 -5.71 -3.15 -30.29
N CYS A 111 -5.07 -2.17 -29.64
CA CYS A 111 -4.77 -2.28 -28.21
C CYS A 111 -6.03 -2.39 -27.33
N ARG A 112 -7.13 -1.69 -27.68
CA ARG A 112 -8.40 -1.80 -26.93
C ARG A 112 -8.97 -3.21 -27.03
N GLU A 113 -8.99 -3.78 -28.23
CA GLU A 113 -9.50 -5.13 -28.48
C GLU A 113 -8.68 -6.20 -27.75
N GLU A 114 -7.36 -6.10 -27.79
CA GLU A 114 -6.48 -7.06 -27.10
C GLU A 114 -6.61 -6.97 -25.58
N VAL A 115 -6.74 -5.76 -25.03
CA VAL A 115 -7.00 -5.57 -23.60
C VAL A 115 -8.33 -6.21 -23.22
N ARG A 116 -9.38 -5.99 -24.03
CA ARG A 116 -10.70 -6.60 -23.82
C ARG A 116 -10.63 -8.12 -23.82
N LYS A 117 -10.02 -8.73 -24.84
CA LYS A 117 -9.83 -10.18 -24.94
C LYS A 117 -9.04 -10.74 -23.75
N ALA A 118 -7.96 -10.07 -23.34
CA ALA A 118 -7.15 -10.51 -22.21
C ALA A 118 -7.90 -10.43 -20.87
N MET A 119 -8.77 -9.42 -20.69
CA MET A 119 -9.62 -9.30 -19.51
C MET A 119 -10.72 -10.37 -19.51
N GLU A 120 -11.40 -10.58 -20.64
CA GLU A 120 -12.40 -11.64 -20.80
C GLU A 120 -11.80 -13.03 -20.51
N GLN A 121 -10.61 -13.33 -21.04
CA GLN A 121 -9.93 -14.59 -20.79
C GLN A 121 -9.57 -14.79 -19.31
N LEU A 122 -9.11 -13.72 -18.63
CA LEU A 122 -8.83 -13.76 -17.20
C LEU A 122 -10.10 -14.07 -16.40
N GLU A 123 -11.21 -13.39 -16.71
CA GLU A 123 -12.49 -13.59 -16.03
C GLU A 123 -13.05 -14.99 -16.26
N LEU A 124 -12.96 -15.51 -17.49
CA LEU A 124 -13.33 -16.89 -17.81
C LEU A 124 -12.51 -17.90 -17.01
N ASN A 125 -11.20 -17.71 -16.91
CA ASN A 125 -10.34 -18.59 -16.12
C ASN A 125 -10.70 -18.53 -14.63
N LEU A 126 -10.96 -17.34 -14.08
CA LEU A 126 -11.39 -17.17 -12.70
C LEU A 126 -12.75 -17.82 -12.42
N ALA A 127 -13.69 -17.74 -13.36
CA ALA A 127 -14.99 -18.39 -13.24
C ALA A 127 -14.88 -19.92 -13.28
N ARG A 128 -14.05 -20.47 -14.18
CA ARG A 128 -13.76 -21.91 -14.26
C ARG A 128 -13.12 -22.43 -12.98
N GLU A 129 -12.16 -21.68 -12.43
CA GLU A 129 -11.45 -22.03 -11.20
C GLU A 129 -12.21 -21.61 -9.92
N ALA A 130 -13.43 -21.08 -10.02
CA ALA A 130 -14.12 -20.54 -8.84
C ALA A 130 -14.34 -21.60 -7.74
N LYS A 131 -14.54 -22.88 -8.13
CA LYS A 131 -14.72 -23.99 -7.19
C LYS A 131 -13.40 -24.47 -6.56
N THR A 132 -12.32 -24.51 -7.34
CA THR A 132 -10.99 -24.99 -6.92
C THR A 132 -10.16 -23.92 -6.23
N ASN A 133 -10.23 -22.68 -6.71
CA ASN A 133 -9.49 -21.51 -6.27
C ASN A 133 -10.43 -20.36 -5.87
N LYS A 134 -11.29 -20.62 -4.86
CA LYS A 134 -12.23 -19.64 -4.30
C LYS A 134 -11.54 -18.32 -3.92
N LYS A 135 -10.34 -18.40 -3.34
CA LYS A 135 -9.55 -17.23 -2.91
C LYS A 135 -9.15 -16.33 -4.08
N GLY A 136 -8.77 -16.90 -5.22
CA GLY A 136 -8.43 -16.15 -6.43
C GLY A 136 -9.63 -15.36 -6.97
N PHE A 137 -10.79 -16.02 -7.05
CA PHE A 137 -12.05 -15.43 -7.50
C PHE A 137 -12.50 -14.27 -6.59
N TYR A 138 -12.65 -14.50 -5.28
CA TYR A 138 -13.07 -13.45 -4.35
C TYR A 138 -12.06 -12.30 -4.26
N ARG A 139 -10.76 -12.57 -4.39
CA ARG A 139 -9.73 -11.51 -4.48
C ARG A 139 -9.96 -10.60 -5.69
N TYR A 140 -10.33 -11.16 -6.85
CA TYR A 140 -10.64 -10.38 -8.05
C TYR A 140 -11.89 -9.52 -7.86
N ILE A 141 -12.96 -10.10 -7.33
CA ILE A 141 -14.20 -9.38 -7.02
C ILE A 141 -13.95 -8.24 -6.01
N ASN A 142 -13.23 -8.51 -4.92
CA ASN A 142 -12.94 -7.51 -3.90
C ASN A 142 -12.01 -6.40 -4.41
N GLN A 143 -11.13 -6.68 -5.39
CA GLN A 143 -10.34 -5.64 -6.06
C GLN A 143 -11.20 -4.75 -6.98
N ARG A 144 -12.28 -5.30 -7.53
CA ARG A 144 -13.23 -4.60 -8.41
C ARG A 144 -14.29 -3.81 -7.64
N ARG A 145 -14.60 -4.23 -6.41
CA ARG A 145 -15.49 -3.49 -5.52
C ARG A 145 -14.83 -2.15 -5.15
N ASN A 146 -15.53 -1.05 -5.47
CA ASN A 146 -15.08 0.31 -5.15
C ASN A 146 -15.12 0.59 -3.63
N VAL A 147 -15.91 -0.19 -2.90
CA VAL A 147 -16.06 -0.09 -1.44
C VAL A 147 -15.07 -1.06 -0.80
N LYS A 148 -14.10 -0.53 -0.07
CA LYS A 148 -13.49 -1.30 1.02
C LYS A 148 -14.59 -1.49 2.05
N GLU A 149 -14.93 -2.73 2.38
CA GLU A 149 -15.74 -3.02 3.56
C GLU A 149 -15.01 -2.41 4.77
N ASN A 150 -15.45 -1.22 5.18
CA ASN A 150 -15.21 -0.74 6.53
C ASN A 150 -16.11 -1.57 7.44
N VAL A 151 -15.71 -1.71 8.71
CA VAL A 151 -16.58 -2.29 9.72
C VAL A 151 -17.91 -1.55 9.66
N SER A 152 -18.98 -2.28 9.32
CA SER A 152 -20.35 -1.77 9.27
C SER A 152 -20.64 -1.00 10.55
N SER A 153 -21.50 0.02 10.48
CA SER A 153 -21.93 0.74 11.68
C SER A 153 -22.41 -0.26 12.72
N LEU A 154 -21.71 -0.29 13.86
CA LEU A 154 -22.11 -1.11 15.01
C LEU A 154 -23.30 -0.41 15.66
N MET A 155 -24.25 -1.19 16.18
CA MET A 155 -25.33 -0.66 16.99
C MET A 155 -24.98 -0.83 18.46
N THR A 156 -25.15 0.23 19.25
CA THR A 156 -25.17 0.13 20.71
C THR A 156 -26.41 -0.65 21.15
N GLY A 157 -26.39 -1.23 22.36
CA GLY A 157 -27.57 -1.90 22.95
C GLY A 157 -28.83 -1.02 23.00
N ASP A 158 -28.67 0.30 22.93
CA ASP A 158 -29.74 1.31 22.94
C ASP A 158 -30.30 1.64 21.53
N GLY A 159 -29.81 0.99 20.47
CA GLY A 159 -30.29 1.17 19.09
C GLY A 159 -29.65 2.32 18.30
N ASP A 160 -28.72 3.07 18.90
CA ASP A 160 -27.99 4.14 18.22
C ASP A 160 -26.87 3.62 17.30
N HIS A 161 -26.69 4.31 16.16
CA HIS A 161 -25.69 3.97 15.15
C HIS A 161 -24.35 4.63 15.42
N ILE A 162 -23.30 3.80 15.49
CA ILE A 162 -21.94 4.25 15.74
C ILE A 162 -21.23 4.53 14.42
N SER A 163 -20.78 5.77 14.27
CA SER A 163 -20.16 6.23 13.02
C SER A 163 -18.64 6.37 13.10
N THR A 164 -18.08 6.66 14.28
CA THR A 164 -16.64 6.90 14.45
C THR A 164 -15.85 5.60 14.67
N ASP A 165 -14.57 5.61 14.29
CA ASP A 165 -13.72 4.43 14.42
C ASP A 165 -13.29 4.22 15.89
N GLU A 166 -13.15 5.29 16.67
CA GLU A 166 -12.82 5.26 18.09
C GLU A 166 -13.90 4.55 18.93
N GLU A 167 -15.16 4.92 18.74
CA GLU A 167 -16.30 4.32 19.45
C GLU A 167 -16.45 2.82 19.10
N LYS A 168 -16.20 2.45 17.84
CA LYS A 168 -16.20 1.04 17.42
C LYS A 168 -15.11 0.24 18.12
N VAL A 169 -13.90 0.80 18.27
CA VAL A 169 -12.79 0.14 18.96
C VAL A 169 -13.11 -0.07 20.43
N GLU A 170 -13.68 0.94 21.09
CA GLU A 170 -14.01 0.87 22.51
C GLU A 170 -15.03 -0.22 22.81
N ILE A 171 -16.11 -0.31 22.02
CA ILE A 171 -17.13 -1.36 22.21
C ILE A 171 -16.59 -2.75 21.93
N LEU A 172 -15.81 -2.91 20.86
CA LEU A 172 -15.19 -4.21 20.57
C LEU A 172 -14.24 -4.63 21.70
N ASN A 173 -13.51 -3.68 22.30
CA ASN A 173 -12.63 -3.95 23.43
C ASN A 173 -13.42 -4.31 24.70
N ASN A 174 -14.54 -3.64 24.96
CA ASN A 174 -15.43 -3.92 26.09
C ASN A 174 -16.08 -5.32 25.97
N ILE A 175 -16.56 -5.67 24.77
CA ILE A 175 -17.09 -7.03 24.50
C ILE A 175 -15.99 -8.06 24.71
N PHE A 176 -14.79 -7.80 24.19
CA PHE A 176 -13.66 -8.71 24.35
C PHE A 176 -13.32 -8.91 25.83
N ALA A 177 -13.20 -7.84 26.62
CA ALA A 177 -12.93 -7.92 28.05
C ALA A 177 -14.01 -8.71 28.82
N SER A 178 -15.29 -8.52 28.48
CA SER A 178 -16.43 -9.21 29.10
C SER A 178 -16.39 -10.74 28.95
N VAL A 179 -15.80 -11.26 27.88
CA VAL A 179 -15.67 -12.73 27.67
C VAL A 179 -14.55 -13.35 28.51
N PHE A 180 -13.57 -12.55 28.95
CA PHE A 180 -12.42 -13.01 29.76
C PHE A 180 -12.51 -12.62 31.23
N THR A 181 -13.65 -12.07 31.66
CA THR A 181 -13.96 -11.77 33.06
C THR A 181 -15.00 -12.76 33.56
#